data_AF-A0AAX6GAR8-F1
#
_entry.id   AF-A0AAX6GAR8-F1
#
_cell.length_a   1.000
_cell.length_b   1.000
_cell.length_c   1.000
_cell.angle_alpha   90.00
_cell.angle_beta   90.00
_cell.angle_gamma   90.00
#
_symmetry.space_group_name_H-M   'P 1'
#
loop_
_entity.id
_entity.type
_entity.pdbx_description
1 polymer ?
#
loop_
_entity_poly.entity_id
_entity_poly.type
_entity_poly.pdbx_seq_one_letter_code
_entity_poly.pdbx_strand_id
1 'polypeptide(L)'
;MNEYCIVPDWLHNIFLGYGNPSAAQWTNMPDLLEVVDFKDTFLDSDHLRSSFPDFQVCFTSPDGSEDLEPIPPFRIKLPKAMKSSNHALPGNKKSTIITPNNGNVGDHDYEKEKLFVEPYTPADPGPYPQDKPKQNSVRFTPTQIGAIISGIQPGLTMVVGPPGTGKTDTAVQILNVLYHNCPSQRTLIITHSNQALNDLFEKIMQRDVPARYLLRLGQGEQELATDLDFSRQGRVNAMLVRRLELLSEVERLARSLKLPEDVGYTCETAGYFWLLHVYSRWEQFLAACSQNHDKPAFVKDRFPFKEFFSNSPQPVFTGESFEKDMRAAKGCFRHLSTMFQELEECRAFELLKSTADRANYLMTKQAKIVAMTCTHAALKRKDFLQVGFKYDNLLMEESAQILEIETFIPMLLQRQEDGYARLKRCILIGDHHQLPPVVKNMAFQKYSHMDQSLFTRFVRLGIPYIELNAQGRARPNIAKLYNWRYRDLGDLPYVREEAIFHKANAGFSYEYQLIDVPDYNGKGESAPSPWFYQNEGEAEYLVSVYMYMILLGYPASKISILTTYNGQKLLIRDVVSRRCTACGIPPPSKASYHS
;
A
#
# COMPACT_ATOMS: atom_id res chain seq x y z
N MET A 1 28.49 -2.37 -13.70
CA MET A 1 29.36 -3.49 -14.11
C MET A 1 30.63 -3.61 -13.28
N ASN A 2 31.15 -2.54 -12.64
CA ASN A 2 32.40 -2.59 -11.86
C ASN A 2 32.25 -3.05 -10.39
N GLU A 3 31.04 -3.36 -9.94
CA GLU A 3 30.76 -3.93 -8.60
C GLU A 3 30.26 -5.36 -8.79
N TYR A 4 30.60 -6.28 -7.86
CA TYR A 4 30.02 -7.62 -7.84
C TYR A 4 28.49 -7.49 -7.74
N CYS A 5 27.80 -7.91 -8.80
CA CYS A 5 26.35 -7.83 -8.92
C CYS A 5 25.74 -9.00 -8.13
N ILE A 6 25.65 -8.85 -6.81
CA ILE A 6 25.05 -9.88 -5.96
C ILE A 6 23.56 -9.59 -5.88
N VAL A 7 22.78 -10.34 -6.65
CA VAL A 7 21.34 -10.51 -6.44
C VAL A 7 21.10 -11.74 -5.55
N PRO A 8 19.96 -11.85 -4.86
CA PRO A 8 19.67 -13.06 -4.09
C PRO A 8 19.73 -14.33 -4.95
N ASP A 9 20.32 -15.40 -4.41
CA ASP A 9 20.51 -16.66 -5.15
C ASP A 9 19.19 -17.25 -5.66
N TRP A 10 18.12 -17.11 -4.87
CA TRP A 10 16.77 -17.53 -5.25
C TRP A 10 16.20 -16.75 -6.44
N LEU A 11 16.70 -15.54 -6.71
CA LEU A 11 16.27 -14.70 -7.83
C LEU A 11 17.20 -14.80 -9.04
N HIS A 12 18.48 -15.11 -8.86
CA HIS A 12 19.51 -15.04 -9.90
C HIS A 12 19.13 -15.80 -11.20
N ASN A 13 18.77 -17.07 -11.08
CA ASN A 13 18.45 -17.90 -12.24
C ASN A 13 17.14 -17.46 -12.93
N ILE A 14 16.15 -17.08 -12.12
CA ILE A 14 14.86 -16.57 -12.59
C ILE A 14 15.04 -15.25 -13.34
N PHE A 15 15.87 -14.35 -12.79
CA PHE A 15 16.21 -13.08 -13.41
C PHE A 15 16.83 -13.29 -14.80
N LEU A 16 17.78 -14.21 -14.92
CA LEU A 16 18.42 -14.55 -16.19
C LEU A 16 17.51 -15.39 -17.13
N GLY A 17 16.39 -15.89 -16.62
CA GLY A 17 15.34 -16.55 -17.39
C GLY A 17 15.55 -18.04 -17.64
N TYR A 18 16.27 -18.72 -16.77
CA TYR A 18 16.48 -20.17 -16.84
C TYR A 18 16.13 -20.86 -15.51
N GLY A 19 16.01 -22.19 -15.54
CA GLY A 19 15.66 -23.00 -14.37
C GLY A 19 14.16 -23.06 -14.10
N ASN A 20 13.78 -23.46 -12.89
CA ASN A 20 12.38 -23.59 -12.50
C ASN A 20 11.75 -22.20 -12.24
N PRO A 21 10.73 -21.77 -13.00
CA PRO A 21 10.12 -20.45 -12.84
C PRO A 21 9.40 -20.27 -11.50
N SER A 22 9.05 -21.37 -10.81
CA SER A 22 8.42 -21.33 -9.48
C SER A 22 9.44 -21.35 -8.33
N ALA A 23 10.75 -21.40 -8.59
CA ALA A 23 11.76 -21.61 -7.55
C ALA A 23 11.76 -20.51 -6.45
N ALA A 24 11.38 -19.28 -6.80
CA ALA A 24 11.28 -18.16 -5.85
C ALA A 24 9.87 -17.94 -5.29
N GLN A 25 8.90 -18.78 -5.64
CA GLN A 25 7.58 -18.72 -5.01
C GLN A 25 7.74 -19.07 -3.53
N TRP A 26 7.02 -18.37 -2.66
CA TRP A 26 7.18 -18.50 -1.22
C TRP A 26 7.07 -19.94 -0.72
N THR A 27 6.22 -20.78 -1.32
CA THR A 27 6.08 -22.21 -0.95
C THR A 27 7.38 -23.02 -1.08
N ASN A 28 8.35 -22.52 -1.84
CA ASN A 28 9.67 -23.13 -2.05
C ASN A 28 10.79 -22.42 -1.25
N MET A 29 10.47 -21.39 -0.46
CA MET A 29 11.42 -20.64 0.34
C MET A 29 11.58 -21.24 1.75
N PRO A 30 12.79 -21.23 2.33
CA PRO A 30 13.05 -21.88 3.62
C PRO A 30 12.53 -21.09 4.84
N ASP A 31 12.61 -19.76 4.82
CA ASP A 31 12.44 -18.91 6.02
C ASP A 31 11.02 -18.32 6.14
N LEU A 32 10.00 -19.17 6.10
CA LEU A 32 8.60 -18.74 6.11
C LEU A 32 8.14 -18.15 7.44
N LEU A 33 7.28 -17.14 7.36
CA LEU A 33 6.50 -16.67 8.50
C LEU A 33 5.39 -17.71 8.77
N GLU A 34 5.62 -18.58 9.77
CA GLU A 34 4.68 -19.65 10.11
C GLU A 34 3.39 -19.12 10.75
N VAL A 35 3.51 -18.14 11.65
CA VAL A 35 2.38 -17.46 12.29
C VAL A 35 2.44 -15.99 11.92
N VAL A 36 1.37 -15.49 11.31
CA VAL A 36 1.26 -14.11 10.86
C VAL A 36 0.09 -13.45 11.56
N ASP A 37 0.34 -12.27 12.11
CA ASP A 37 -0.69 -11.36 12.58
C ASP A 37 -1.24 -10.55 11.41
N PHE A 38 -2.47 -10.86 10.97
CA PHE A 38 -3.10 -10.20 9.83
C PHE A 38 -3.71 -8.84 10.20
N LYS A 39 -3.64 -8.41 11.46
CA LYS A 39 -4.13 -7.09 11.89
C LYS A 39 -5.57 -6.84 11.41
N ASP A 40 -5.76 -5.75 10.70
CA ASP A 40 -7.02 -5.24 10.16
C ASP A 40 -7.34 -5.78 8.75
N THR A 41 -6.61 -6.81 8.27
CA THR A 41 -6.85 -7.38 6.93
C THR A 41 -8.28 -7.90 6.79
N PHE A 42 -8.80 -8.56 7.83
CA PHE A 42 -10.17 -9.08 7.87
C PHE A 42 -11.05 -8.16 8.71
N LEU A 43 -12.27 -7.92 8.21
CA LEU A 43 -13.22 -7.00 8.83
C LEU A 43 -14.08 -7.70 9.89
N ASP A 44 -14.29 -9.00 9.70
CA ASP A 44 -15.11 -9.87 10.53
C ASP A 44 -14.69 -11.34 10.29
N SER A 45 -15.23 -12.25 11.09
CA SER A 45 -14.94 -13.69 10.98
C SER A 45 -15.46 -14.31 9.68
N ASP A 46 -16.57 -13.80 9.13
CA ASP A 46 -17.12 -14.26 7.85
C ASP A 46 -16.24 -13.84 6.66
N HIS A 47 -15.58 -12.67 6.75
CA HIS A 47 -14.59 -12.22 5.80
C HIS A 47 -13.40 -13.18 5.78
N LEU A 48 -12.92 -13.59 6.95
CA LEU A 48 -11.86 -14.57 7.05
C LEU A 48 -12.30 -15.91 6.46
N ARG A 49 -13.47 -16.45 6.86
CA ARG A 49 -13.99 -17.72 6.31
C ARG A 49 -14.12 -17.70 4.79
N SER A 50 -14.72 -16.65 4.25
CA SER A 50 -14.90 -16.50 2.79
C SER A 50 -13.58 -16.32 2.04
N SER A 51 -12.53 -15.86 2.70
CA SER A 51 -11.19 -15.68 2.11
C SER A 51 -10.41 -16.98 1.90
N PHE A 52 -10.78 -18.06 2.58
CA PHE A 52 -10.13 -19.37 2.50
C PHE A 52 -11.13 -20.47 2.11
N PRO A 53 -11.69 -20.44 0.88
CA PRO A 53 -12.76 -21.36 0.48
C PRO A 53 -12.38 -22.85 0.54
N ASP A 54 -11.08 -23.14 0.37
CA ASP A 54 -10.52 -24.50 0.34
C ASP A 54 -10.20 -25.07 1.75
N PHE A 55 -10.31 -24.25 2.81
CA PHE A 55 -9.96 -24.65 4.17
C PHE A 55 -11.17 -24.70 5.10
N GLN A 56 -11.11 -25.57 6.10
CA GLN A 56 -11.99 -25.50 7.26
C GLN A 56 -11.37 -24.56 8.29
N VAL A 57 -11.92 -23.35 8.42
CA VAL A 57 -11.43 -22.35 9.37
C VAL A 57 -11.87 -22.70 10.79
N CYS A 58 -10.91 -22.95 11.68
CA CYS A 58 -11.13 -23.24 13.09
C CYS A 58 -10.59 -22.08 13.94
N PHE A 59 -11.47 -21.43 14.70
CA PHE A 59 -11.10 -20.36 15.63
C PHE A 59 -10.76 -20.97 16.99
N THR A 60 -9.51 -20.83 17.39
CA THR A 60 -9.00 -21.36 18.66
C THR A 60 -8.56 -20.21 19.55
N SER A 61 -9.14 -20.12 20.73
CA SER A 61 -8.69 -19.23 21.79
C SER A 61 -7.27 -19.59 22.26
N PRO A 62 -6.55 -18.67 22.94
CA PRO A 62 -5.20 -18.94 23.46
C PRO A 62 -5.12 -20.14 24.43
N ASP A 63 -6.25 -20.52 25.03
CA ASP A 63 -6.40 -21.68 25.93
C ASP A 63 -6.73 -23.00 25.19
N GLY A 64 -6.84 -22.96 23.86
CA GLY A 64 -7.13 -24.11 23.00
C GLY A 64 -8.63 -24.44 22.87
N SER A 65 -9.52 -23.65 23.48
CA SER A 65 -10.97 -23.79 23.30
C SER A 65 -11.45 -23.22 21.97
N GLU A 66 -12.57 -23.72 21.44
CA GLU A 66 -13.19 -23.12 20.26
C GLU A 66 -13.86 -21.78 20.62
N ASP A 67 -13.52 -20.73 19.89
CA ASP A 67 -14.16 -19.43 20.03
C ASP A 67 -15.43 -19.36 19.15
N LEU A 68 -16.58 -19.18 19.79
CA LEU A 68 -17.89 -19.12 19.15
C LEU A 68 -18.21 -17.72 18.59
N GLU A 69 -17.57 -16.65 19.10
CA GLU A 69 -17.77 -15.26 18.67
C GLU A 69 -16.44 -14.54 18.35
N PRO A 70 -15.66 -15.03 17.37
CA PRO A 70 -14.34 -14.50 17.07
C PRO A 70 -14.41 -13.10 16.46
N ILE A 71 -13.74 -12.15 17.11
CA ILE A 71 -13.64 -10.75 16.66
C ILE A 71 -12.20 -10.48 16.19
N PRO A 72 -12.00 -9.76 15.07
CA PRO A 72 -10.66 -9.36 14.63
C PRO A 72 -9.95 -8.49 15.68
N PRO A 73 -8.60 -8.44 15.66
CA PRO A 73 -7.68 -9.03 14.67
C PRO A 73 -7.42 -10.53 14.86
N PHE A 74 -6.88 -11.15 13.80
CA PHE A 74 -6.62 -12.58 13.73
C PHE A 74 -5.14 -12.88 13.46
N ARG A 75 -4.57 -13.81 14.23
CA ARG A 75 -3.32 -14.49 13.87
C ARG A 75 -3.65 -15.80 13.18
N ILE A 76 -2.97 -16.07 12.08
CA ILE A 76 -3.19 -17.28 11.29
C ILE A 76 -1.90 -18.06 11.23
N LYS A 77 -1.97 -19.35 11.56
CA LYS A 77 -0.87 -20.29 11.33
C LYS A 77 -0.97 -20.80 9.90
N LEU A 78 -0.09 -20.31 9.03
CA LEU A 78 -0.12 -20.67 7.62
C LEU A 78 0.42 -22.11 7.44
N PRO A 79 -0.34 -23.02 6.81
CA PRO A 79 0.09 -24.41 6.65
C PRO A 79 1.26 -24.50 5.68
N LYS A 80 2.28 -25.30 6.01
CA LYS A 80 3.40 -25.64 5.10
C LYS A 80 2.91 -26.36 3.82
N ALA A 81 1.72 -26.92 3.88
CA ALA A 81 1.03 -27.64 2.81
C ALA A 81 0.03 -26.77 2.02
N MET A 82 0.08 -25.43 2.11
CA MET A 82 -0.55 -24.52 1.13
C MET A 82 0.02 -24.67 -0.31
N LYS A 83 0.62 -25.82 -0.63
CA LYS A 83 1.38 -26.24 -1.81
C LYS A 83 0.57 -26.24 -3.11
N SER A 84 -0.71 -25.88 -3.07
CA SER A 84 -1.54 -25.81 -4.27
C SER A 84 -2.84 -25.05 -4.03
N SER A 85 -2.83 -23.92 -3.30
CA SER A 85 -3.98 -23.02 -3.42
C SER A 85 -3.93 -22.39 -4.81
N ASN A 86 -5.04 -22.51 -5.55
CA ASN A 86 -5.22 -22.24 -6.98
C ASN A 86 -4.95 -20.78 -7.41
N HIS A 87 -4.36 -19.93 -6.56
CA HIS A 87 -4.20 -18.50 -6.80
C HIS A 87 -2.93 -18.15 -7.60
N ALA A 88 -1.85 -18.90 -7.45
CA ALA A 88 -0.63 -18.70 -8.23
C ALA A 88 -0.69 -19.54 -9.52
N LEU A 89 -0.84 -18.87 -10.66
CA LEU A 89 -1.09 -19.49 -11.94
C LEU A 89 0.22 -19.75 -12.71
N PRO A 90 0.45 -20.95 -13.28
CA PRO A 90 1.60 -21.17 -14.16
C PRO A 90 1.45 -20.35 -15.45
N GLY A 91 2.45 -19.50 -15.76
CA GLY A 91 2.34 -18.49 -16.84
C GLY A 91 2.23 -19.01 -18.28
N ASN A 92 2.23 -20.34 -18.51
CA ASN A 92 2.20 -20.96 -19.83
C ASN A 92 0.82 -21.47 -20.32
N LYS A 93 -0.27 -21.30 -19.56
CA LYS A 93 -1.60 -21.77 -20.02
C LYS A 93 -2.34 -20.68 -20.82
N LYS A 94 -2.11 -20.65 -22.14
CA LYS A 94 -3.10 -20.09 -23.09
C LYS A 94 -4.21 -21.11 -23.33
N SER A 95 -5.46 -20.65 -23.14
CA SER A 95 -6.71 -21.16 -23.70
C SER A 95 -6.72 -22.61 -24.19
N THR A 96 -7.13 -23.52 -23.32
CA THR A 96 -8.10 -24.54 -23.72
C THR A 96 -9.28 -24.38 -22.79
N ILE A 97 -10.46 -24.18 -23.37
CA ILE A 97 -11.74 -24.27 -22.69
C ILE A 97 -11.72 -25.60 -21.95
N ILE A 98 -11.60 -25.59 -20.63
CA ILE A 98 -11.99 -26.73 -19.82
C ILE A 98 -13.51 -26.72 -19.94
N THR A 99 -14.00 -27.44 -20.95
CA THR A 99 -15.37 -27.92 -20.97
C THR A 99 -15.54 -28.67 -19.65
N PRO A 100 -16.59 -28.40 -18.85
CA PRO A 100 -16.91 -29.29 -17.75
C PRO A 100 -17.25 -30.62 -18.42
N ASN A 101 -16.33 -31.58 -18.33
CA ASN A 101 -16.63 -32.94 -18.74
C ASN A 101 -17.76 -33.39 -17.82
N ASN A 102 -18.98 -33.40 -18.35
CA ASN A 102 -20.12 -34.09 -17.76
C ASN A 102 -19.74 -35.56 -17.66
N GLY A 103 -19.19 -35.93 -16.51
CA GLY A 103 -18.81 -37.28 -16.15
C GLY A 103 -18.95 -37.43 -14.65
N ASN A 104 -20.14 -37.83 -14.21
CA ASN A 104 -20.49 -38.37 -12.91
C ASN A 104 -19.82 -37.71 -11.69
N VAL A 105 -20.52 -36.72 -11.12
CA VAL A 105 -20.30 -36.26 -9.75
C VAL A 105 -20.69 -37.41 -8.80
N GLY A 106 -19.73 -38.27 -8.48
CA GLY A 106 -19.72 -38.96 -7.21
C GLY A 106 -19.18 -37.98 -6.17
N ASP A 107 -19.95 -37.76 -5.11
CA ASP A 107 -19.49 -37.11 -3.87
C ASP A 107 -18.25 -37.86 -3.35
N HIS A 108 -17.07 -37.35 -3.68
CA HIS A 108 -15.87 -37.65 -2.91
C HIS A 108 -15.69 -36.51 -1.92
N ASP A 109 -16.08 -36.79 -0.68
CA ASP A 109 -15.94 -35.98 0.52
C ASP A 109 -14.44 -35.76 0.79
N TYR A 110 -13.83 -34.78 0.13
CA TYR A 110 -12.49 -34.32 0.48
C TYR A 110 -12.60 -33.49 1.76
N GLU A 111 -12.23 -34.08 2.91
CA GLU A 111 -12.10 -33.33 4.16
C GLU A 111 -11.18 -32.12 3.93
N LYS A 112 -11.74 -30.91 4.06
CA LYS A 112 -10.97 -29.67 3.90
C LYS A 112 -9.88 -29.61 4.96
N GLU A 113 -8.68 -29.19 4.57
CA GLU A 113 -7.58 -28.99 5.52
C GLU A 113 -7.96 -27.92 6.56
N LYS A 114 -7.61 -28.14 7.83
CA LYS A 114 -7.93 -27.22 8.91
C LYS A 114 -6.97 -26.02 8.93
N LEU A 115 -7.52 -24.81 8.94
CA LEU A 115 -6.79 -23.57 9.12
C LEU A 115 -6.99 -23.07 10.56
N PHE A 116 -5.91 -23.02 11.33
CA PHE A 116 -5.94 -22.56 12.72
C PHE A 116 -5.83 -21.03 12.79
N VAL A 117 -6.82 -20.41 13.42
CA VAL A 117 -6.94 -18.97 13.58
C VAL A 117 -7.09 -18.62 15.05
N GLU A 118 -6.23 -17.73 15.54
CA GLU A 118 -6.27 -17.21 16.91
C GLU A 118 -6.82 -15.76 16.87
N PRO A 119 -8.09 -15.53 17.27
CA PRO A 119 -8.57 -14.19 17.58
C PRO A 119 -7.88 -13.67 18.83
N TYR A 120 -7.56 -12.37 18.88
CA TYR A 120 -6.96 -11.79 20.07
C TYR A 120 -7.41 -10.34 20.28
N THR A 121 -7.57 -9.95 21.55
CA THR A 121 -7.84 -8.56 21.90
C THR A 121 -6.55 -7.75 21.80
N PRO A 122 -6.48 -6.69 20.96
CA PRO A 122 -5.29 -5.84 20.85
C PRO A 122 -4.90 -5.24 22.19
N ALA A 123 -3.64 -4.83 22.36
CA ALA A 123 -3.27 -4.00 23.50
C ALA A 123 -4.06 -2.68 23.47
N ASP A 124 -4.38 -2.13 24.64
CA ASP A 124 -5.01 -0.80 24.70
C ASP A 124 -4.07 0.24 24.05
N PRO A 125 -4.54 1.01 23.06
CA PRO A 125 -3.69 1.93 22.33
C PRO A 125 -3.26 3.14 23.18
N GLY A 126 -4.05 3.51 24.19
CA GLY A 126 -3.87 4.74 24.94
C GLY A 126 -5.19 5.50 25.12
N PRO A 127 -5.19 6.50 26.03
CA PRO A 127 -6.40 7.21 26.44
C PRO A 127 -6.82 8.32 25.46
N TYR A 128 -6.01 8.68 24.48
CA TYR A 128 -6.30 9.79 23.58
C TYR A 128 -6.79 9.34 22.19
N PRO A 129 -7.61 10.15 21.49
CA PRO A 129 -8.09 9.79 20.15
C PRO A 129 -6.98 9.54 19.14
N GLN A 130 -5.87 10.30 19.20
CA GLN A 130 -4.72 10.12 18.32
C GLN A 130 -3.95 8.81 18.55
N ASP A 131 -4.15 8.15 19.70
CA ASP A 131 -3.52 6.86 19.97
C ASP A 131 -4.23 5.72 19.22
N LYS A 132 -5.49 5.93 18.81
CA LYS A 132 -6.28 4.90 18.13
C LYS A 132 -5.70 4.60 16.75
N PRO A 133 -5.37 3.33 16.45
CA PRO A 133 -4.83 2.95 15.16
C PRO A 133 -5.88 3.16 14.07
N LYS A 134 -5.44 3.63 12.90
CA LYS A 134 -6.30 3.72 11.72
C LYS A 134 -6.53 2.32 11.17
N GLN A 135 -7.76 1.99 10.82
CA GLN A 135 -8.16 0.64 10.39
C GLN A 135 -8.53 0.59 8.91
N ASN A 136 -8.23 -0.54 8.29
CA ASN A 136 -8.74 -0.95 7.00
C ASN A 136 -10.27 -0.91 6.92
N SER A 137 -10.79 -0.44 5.80
CA SER A 137 -12.22 -0.53 5.43
C SER A 137 -12.48 -1.47 4.25
N VAL A 138 -11.43 -1.98 3.60
CA VAL A 138 -11.55 -2.79 2.38
C VAL A 138 -11.82 -4.25 2.74
N ARG A 139 -12.92 -4.80 2.22
CA ARG A 139 -13.19 -6.25 2.24
C ARG A 139 -12.43 -6.91 1.08
N PHE A 140 -11.24 -7.43 1.35
CA PHE A 140 -10.41 -8.06 0.34
C PHE A 140 -11.04 -9.36 -0.20
N THR A 141 -10.89 -9.60 -1.50
CA THR A 141 -11.31 -10.86 -2.12
C THR A 141 -10.34 -12.00 -1.75
N PRO A 142 -10.77 -13.28 -1.86
CA PRO A 142 -9.87 -14.42 -1.64
C PRO A 142 -8.58 -14.33 -2.46
N THR A 143 -8.67 -13.86 -3.71
CA THR A 143 -7.53 -13.65 -4.60
C THR A 143 -6.59 -12.56 -4.10
N GLN A 144 -7.12 -11.44 -3.60
CA GLN A 144 -6.32 -10.38 -2.98
C GLN A 144 -5.67 -10.87 -1.67
N ILE A 145 -6.36 -11.68 -0.87
CA ILE A 145 -5.78 -12.32 0.32
C ILE A 145 -4.64 -13.25 -0.06
N GLY A 146 -4.78 -14.04 -1.13
CA GLY A 146 -3.68 -14.84 -1.69
C GLY A 146 -2.47 -13.98 -2.09
N ALA A 147 -2.71 -12.82 -2.71
CA ALA A 147 -1.65 -11.86 -3.04
C ALA A 147 -0.99 -11.26 -1.79
N ILE A 148 -1.78 -10.95 -0.75
CA ILE A 148 -1.26 -10.45 0.53
C ILE A 148 -0.38 -11.50 1.20
N ILE A 149 -0.86 -12.76 1.29
CA ILE A 149 -0.11 -13.89 1.86
C ILE A 149 1.20 -14.09 1.11
N SER A 150 1.17 -14.12 -0.22
CA SER A 150 2.39 -14.26 -1.02
C SER A 150 3.36 -13.11 -0.76
N GLY A 151 2.86 -11.87 -0.75
CA GLY A 151 3.68 -10.66 -0.62
C GLY A 151 4.35 -10.48 0.75
N ILE A 152 3.77 -11.05 1.82
CA ILE A 152 4.37 -11.00 3.17
C ILE A 152 5.37 -12.12 3.41
N GLN A 153 5.41 -13.15 2.57
CA GLN A 153 6.39 -14.24 2.66
C GLN A 153 7.67 -13.91 1.88
N PRO A 154 8.82 -14.50 2.23
CA PRO A 154 10.05 -14.37 1.44
C PRO A 154 9.89 -14.84 0.00
N GLY A 155 10.73 -14.30 -0.90
CA GLY A 155 10.80 -14.70 -2.31
C GLY A 155 10.21 -13.67 -3.28
N LEU A 156 9.82 -14.15 -4.47
CA LEU A 156 9.23 -13.36 -5.56
C LEU A 156 7.70 -13.51 -5.53
N THR A 157 7.00 -12.39 -5.43
CA THR A 157 5.54 -12.31 -5.59
C THR A 157 5.21 -11.49 -6.82
N MET A 158 4.45 -12.07 -7.74
CA MET A 158 3.92 -11.37 -8.90
C MET A 158 2.40 -11.25 -8.82
N VAL A 159 1.89 -10.02 -8.93
CA VAL A 159 0.46 -9.73 -8.94
C VAL A 159 0.10 -9.05 -10.25
N VAL A 160 -0.73 -9.72 -11.05
CA VAL A 160 -1.38 -9.11 -12.22
C VAL A 160 -2.68 -8.50 -11.75
N GLY A 161 -2.81 -7.18 -11.85
CA GLY A 161 -4.01 -6.47 -11.45
C GLY A 161 -4.65 -5.75 -12.62
N PRO A 162 -5.79 -6.24 -13.14
CA PRO A 162 -6.58 -5.55 -14.15
C PRO A 162 -7.04 -4.14 -13.72
N PRO A 163 -7.65 -3.33 -14.60
CA PRO A 163 -8.20 -2.03 -14.24
C PRO A 163 -9.22 -2.13 -13.09
N GLY A 164 -9.04 -1.32 -12.05
CA GLY A 164 -10.01 -1.22 -10.95
C GLY A 164 -10.04 -2.38 -9.95
N THR A 165 -9.10 -3.33 -9.98
CA THR A 165 -9.10 -4.52 -9.10
C THR A 165 -8.43 -4.33 -7.74
N GLY A 166 -8.13 -3.09 -7.34
CA GLY A 166 -7.57 -2.81 -6.01
C GLY A 166 -6.09 -3.17 -5.85
N LYS A 167 -5.27 -3.02 -6.90
CA LYS A 167 -3.80 -3.18 -6.84
C LYS A 167 -3.17 -2.43 -5.68
N THR A 168 -3.47 -1.12 -5.59
CA THR A 168 -2.91 -0.23 -4.58
C THR A 168 -3.39 -0.62 -3.16
N ASP A 169 -4.65 -1.01 -2.98
CA ASP A 169 -5.15 -1.50 -1.68
C ASP A 169 -4.44 -2.78 -1.23
N THR A 170 -4.23 -3.71 -2.17
CA THR A 170 -3.49 -4.96 -1.93
C THR A 170 -2.04 -4.66 -1.54
N ALA A 171 -1.38 -3.75 -2.26
CA ALA A 171 -0.01 -3.31 -1.98
C ALA A 171 0.11 -2.69 -0.58
N VAL A 172 -0.81 -1.80 -0.23
CA VAL A 172 -0.84 -1.11 1.06
C VAL A 172 -1.09 -2.10 2.21
N GLN A 173 -1.95 -3.12 2.01
CA GLN A 173 -2.17 -4.13 3.04
C GLN A 173 -0.94 -5.02 3.24
N ILE A 174 -0.23 -5.40 2.17
CA ILE A 174 1.07 -6.11 2.28
C ILE A 174 2.05 -5.28 3.12
N LEU A 175 2.15 -3.98 2.85
CA LEU A 175 3.02 -3.07 3.60
C LEU A 175 2.62 -2.98 5.08
N ASN A 176 1.32 -2.89 5.38
CA ASN A 176 0.81 -2.82 6.74
C ASN A 176 1.16 -4.09 7.54
N VAL A 177 0.90 -5.27 6.95
CA VAL A 177 1.20 -6.56 7.58
C VAL A 177 2.72 -6.73 7.78
N LEU A 178 3.54 -6.37 6.79
CA LEU A 178 5.01 -6.40 6.92
C LEU A 178 5.52 -5.44 8.00
N TYR A 179 4.98 -4.22 8.08
CA TYR A 179 5.38 -3.23 9.07
C TYR A 179 5.22 -3.76 10.50
N HIS A 180 4.10 -4.44 10.78
CA HIS A 180 3.82 -4.98 12.11
C HIS A 180 4.49 -6.32 12.42
N ASN A 181 4.58 -7.24 11.44
CA ASN A 181 5.18 -8.57 11.65
C ASN A 181 6.71 -8.56 11.55
N CYS A 182 7.29 -7.60 10.85
CA CYS A 182 8.72 -7.48 10.62
C CYS A 182 9.23 -6.07 11.00
N PRO A 183 9.08 -5.61 12.26
CA PRO A 183 9.33 -4.22 12.64
C PRO A 183 10.79 -3.76 12.53
N SER A 184 11.74 -4.71 12.43
CA SER A 184 13.17 -4.45 12.21
C SER A 184 13.54 -4.37 10.72
N GLN A 185 12.62 -4.72 9.82
CA GLN A 185 12.83 -4.69 8.39
C GLN A 185 12.38 -3.37 7.79
N ARG A 186 12.98 -3.01 6.65
CA ARG A 186 12.66 -1.79 5.91
C ARG A 186 12.17 -2.15 4.52
N THR A 187 11.16 -1.45 4.05
CA THR A 187 10.55 -1.66 2.75
C THR A 187 10.82 -0.48 1.81
N LEU A 188 11.38 -0.79 0.65
CA LEU A 188 11.56 0.13 -0.46
C LEU A 188 10.37 -0.02 -1.42
N ILE A 189 9.72 1.09 -1.75
CA ILE A 189 8.62 1.13 -2.71
C ILE A 189 9.08 1.89 -3.96
N ILE A 190 8.80 1.33 -5.12
CA ILE A 190 9.14 1.90 -6.42
C ILE A 190 7.88 1.99 -7.27
N THR A 191 7.65 3.13 -7.90
CA THR A 191 6.59 3.31 -8.89
C THR A 191 7.16 3.83 -10.20
N HIS A 192 6.41 3.70 -11.29
CA HIS A 192 6.77 4.36 -12.56
C HIS A 192 6.48 5.87 -12.48
N SER A 193 5.30 6.25 -12.00
CA SER A 193 4.84 7.64 -11.97
C SER A 193 4.75 8.25 -10.56
N ASN A 194 4.85 9.58 -10.48
CA ASN A 194 4.57 10.32 -9.25
C ASN A 194 3.10 10.21 -8.82
N GLN A 195 2.17 10.07 -9.76
CA GLN A 195 0.75 9.92 -9.44
C GLN A 195 0.50 8.62 -8.67
N ALA A 196 1.01 7.49 -9.16
CA ALA A 196 0.90 6.22 -8.46
C ALA A 196 1.58 6.27 -7.09
N LEU A 197 2.73 6.95 -7.00
CA LEU A 197 3.41 7.17 -5.72
C LEU A 197 2.51 7.92 -4.73
N ASN A 198 1.86 9.00 -5.17
CA ASN A 198 0.93 9.78 -4.34
C ASN A 198 -0.26 8.94 -3.88
N ASP A 199 -0.94 8.27 -4.81
CA ASP A 199 -2.11 7.43 -4.54
C ASP A 199 -1.78 6.34 -3.50
N LEU A 200 -0.59 5.73 -3.62
CA LEU A 200 -0.12 4.72 -2.69
C LEU A 200 0.23 5.32 -1.32
N PHE A 201 0.93 6.47 -1.26
CA PHE A 201 1.24 7.15 0.00
C PHE A 201 -0.01 7.59 0.77
N GLU A 202 -0.98 8.18 0.09
CA GLU A 202 -2.25 8.62 0.69
C GLU A 202 -2.97 7.44 1.36
N LYS A 203 -2.97 6.27 0.71
CA LYS A 203 -3.55 5.05 1.28
C LYS A 203 -2.73 4.48 2.44
N ILE A 204 -1.39 4.54 2.41
CA ILE A 204 -0.56 4.14 3.57
C ILE A 204 -0.87 5.01 4.78
N MET A 205 -1.07 6.31 4.59
CA MET A 205 -1.40 7.24 5.68
C MET A 205 -2.75 6.95 6.33
N GLN A 206 -3.62 6.18 5.68
CA GLN A 206 -4.90 5.72 6.22
C GLN A 206 -4.77 4.40 7.00
N ARG A 207 -3.56 3.88 7.18
CA ARG A 207 -3.26 2.65 7.95
C ARG A 207 -2.55 2.95 9.26
N ASP A 208 -2.38 1.93 10.10
CA ASP A 208 -1.65 1.99 11.36
C ASP A 208 -0.13 2.05 11.17
N VAL A 209 0.33 2.99 10.35
CA VAL A 209 1.74 3.26 10.08
C VAL A 209 2.03 4.72 10.44
N PRO A 210 2.81 4.97 11.50
CA PRO A 210 3.19 6.31 11.91
C PRO A 210 3.92 7.06 10.79
N ALA A 211 3.49 8.30 10.51
CA ALA A 211 4.07 9.16 9.48
C ALA A 211 5.60 9.36 9.64
N ARG A 212 6.13 9.24 10.86
CA ARG A 212 7.57 9.32 11.16
C ARG A 212 8.42 8.22 10.53
N TYR A 213 7.81 7.10 10.16
CA TYR A 213 8.49 6.00 9.48
C TYR A 213 8.33 6.03 7.96
N LEU A 214 7.62 7.04 7.42
CA LEU A 214 7.37 7.22 5.99
C LEU A 214 8.32 8.29 5.42
N LEU A 215 8.95 7.99 4.29
CA LEU A 215 9.81 8.93 3.57
C LEU A 215 9.59 8.83 2.07
N ARG A 216 9.31 9.97 1.42
CA ARG A 216 9.19 10.10 -0.03
C ARG A 216 10.44 10.76 -0.61
N LEU A 217 11.02 10.15 -1.65
CA LEU A 217 12.17 10.68 -2.38
C LEU A 217 11.82 10.85 -3.86
N GLY A 218 12.22 11.95 -4.49
CA GLY A 218 11.85 12.22 -5.89
C GLY A 218 11.83 13.68 -6.31
N GLN A 219 11.46 13.92 -7.57
CA GLN A 219 10.90 15.20 -7.97
C GLN A 219 9.41 15.21 -7.61
N GLY A 220 8.89 16.34 -7.11
CA GLY A 220 7.50 16.45 -6.67
C GLY A 220 7.23 15.93 -5.26
N GLU A 221 8.26 15.80 -4.40
CA GLU A 221 8.10 15.37 -2.98
C GLU A 221 7.08 16.21 -2.20
N GLN A 222 6.82 17.45 -2.64
CA GLN A 222 5.90 18.43 -2.03
C GLN A 222 4.48 18.44 -2.64
N GLU A 223 4.21 17.62 -3.66
CA GLU A 223 2.93 17.64 -4.40
C GLU A 223 1.84 16.74 -3.80
N LEU A 224 2.05 16.21 -2.59
CA LEU A 224 1.00 15.45 -1.90
C LEU A 224 -0.12 16.39 -1.46
N ALA A 225 -1.37 16.01 -1.69
CA ALA A 225 -2.55 16.74 -1.23
C ALA A 225 -2.80 16.51 0.27
N THR A 226 -1.75 16.62 1.09
CA THR A 226 -1.79 16.39 2.53
C THR A 226 -1.10 17.52 3.27
N ASP A 227 -1.56 17.85 4.47
CA ASP A 227 -0.94 18.87 5.33
C ASP A 227 0.50 18.50 5.78
N LEU A 228 0.92 17.25 5.57
CA LEU A 228 2.24 16.72 5.94
C LEU A 228 3.19 16.70 4.74
N ASP A 229 4.40 17.22 4.95
CA ASP A 229 5.48 17.16 3.96
C ASP A 229 6.37 15.92 4.20
N PHE A 230 6.32 14.96 3.27
CA PHE A 230 7.08 13.71 3.32
C PHE A 230 8.42 13.76 2.58
N SER A 231 8.81 14.94 2.06
CA SER A 231 10.14 15.19 1.54
C SER A 231 11.21 15.04 2.62
N ARG A 232 12.48 14.94 2.20
CA ARG A 232 13.60 14.92 3.16
C ARG A 232 13.57 16.11 4.10
N GLN A 233 13.34 17.31 3.56
CA GLN A 233 13.32 18.54 4.34
C GLN A 233 12.09 18.62 5.25
N GLY A 234 10.91 18.30 4.71
CA GLY A 234 9.65 18.28 5.44
C GLY A 234 9.70 17.33 6.63
N ARG A 235 10.22 16.11 6.44
CA ARG A 235 10.38 15.13 7.52
C ARG A 235 11.37 15.58 8.58
N VAL A 236 12.49 16.22 8.21
CA VAL A 236 13.43 16.79 9.19
C VAL A 236 12.76 17.88 10.02
N ASN A 237 12.05 18.81 9.37
CA ASN A 237 11.34 19.89 10.06
C ASN A 237 10.25 19.34 11.00
N ALA A 238 9.45 18.38 10.53
CA ALA A 238 8.42 17.73 11.32
C ALA A 238 8.99 17.03 12.57
N MET A 239 10.12 16.34 12.45
CA MET A 239 10.79 15.71 13.60
C MET A 239 11.32 16.74 14.60
N LEU A 240 11.87 17.87 14.13
CA LEU A 240 12.36 18.94 15.01
C LEU A 240 11.22 19.61 15.79
N VAL A 241 10.09 19.87 15.14
CA VAL A 241 8.89 20.41 15.79
C VAL A 241 8.34 19.38 16.79
N ARG A 242 8.18 18.13 16.36
CA ARG A 242 7.68 17.04 17.21
C ARG A 242 8.55 16.82 18.44
N ARG A 243 9.87 16.93 18.31
CA ARG A 243 10.79 16.87 19.45
C ARG A 243 10.45 17.93 20.50
N LEU A 244 10.20 19.17 20.10
CA LEU A 244 9.86 20.25 21.04
C LEU A 244 8.54 19.98 21.76
N GLU A 245 7.53 19.49 21.04
CA GLU A 245 6.24 19.07 21.62
C GLU A 245 6.44 17.96 22.66
N LEU A 246 7.21 16.92 22.33
CA LEU A 246 7.46 15.79 23.22
C LEU A 246 8.24 16.21 24.47
N LEU A 247 9.24 17.09 24.34
CA LEU A 247 9.97 17.62 25.50
C LEU A 247 9.07 18.45 26.41
N SER A 248 8.13 19.22 25.85
CA SER A 248 7.11 19.93 26.63
C SER A 248 6.19 18.97 27.39
N GLU A 249 5.83 17.82 26.78
CA GLU A 249 5.09 16.77 27.47
C GLU A 249 5.89 16.10 28.59
N VAL A 250 7.21 15.94 28.44
CA VAL A 250 8.10 15.46 29.52
C VAL A 250 8.13 16.45 30.68
N GLU A 251 8.22 17.75 30.40
CA GLU A 251 8.13 18.79 31.43
C GLU A 251 6.78 18.73 32.17
N ARG A 252 5.68 18.58 31.41
CA ARG A 252 4.33 18.44 31.99
C ARG A 252 4.21 17.19 32.87
N LEU A 253 4.80 16.07 32.43
CA LEU A 253 4.87 14.84 33.22
C LEU A 253 5.70 15.05 34.50
N ALA A 254 6.85 15.70 34.42
CA ALA A 254 7.68 16.01 35.57
C ALA A 254 6.94 16.88 36.62
N ARG A 255 6.21 17.91 36.17
CA ARG A 255 5.37 18.75 37.05
C ARG A 255 4.26 17.93 37.71
N SER A 256 3.59 17.06 36.95
CA SER A 256 2.55 16.16 37.51
C SER A 256 3.10 15.15 38.54
N LEU A 257 4.40 14.86 38.48
CA LEU A 257 5.10 14.03 39.46
C LEU A 257 5.72 14.84 40.61
N LYS A 258 5.50 16.16 40.66
CA LYS A 258 5.99 17.10 41.67
C LYS A 258 7.52 17.10 41.80
N LEU A 259 8.22 16.99 40.67
CA LEU A 259 9.67 17.09 40.60
C LEU A 259 10.12 18.56 40.43
N PRO A 260 11.35 18.93 40.84
CA PRO A 260 11.86 20.31 40.73
C PRO A 260 11.86 20.85 39.29
N GLU A 261 11.52 22.13 39.11
CA GLU A 261 11.31 22.75 37.78
C GLU A 261 12.61 23.23 37.07
N ASP A 262 13.77 23.16 37.74
CA ASP A 262 15.00 23.84 37.29
C ASP A 262 15.76 23.15 36.13
N VAL A 263 15.16 22.15 35.46
CA VAL A 263 15.84 21.36 34.42
C VAL A 263 15.08 21.45 33.10
N GLY A 264 15.65 22.18 32.13
CA GLY A 264 15.23 22.06 30.73
C GLY A 264 15.59 20.67 30.20
N TYR A 265 14.60 19.94 29.67
CA TYR A 265 14.83 18.58 29.17
C TYR A 265 15.43 18.58 27.76
N THR A 266 16.37 17.67 27.52
CA THR A 266 16.86 17.26 26.20
C THR A 266 16.41 15.82 25.93
N CYS A 267 16.58 15.30 24.71
CA CYS A 267 16.31 13.89 24.42
C CYS A 267 17.09 12.97 25.38
N GLU A 268 18.34 13.32 25.70
CA GLU A 268 19.16 12.55 26.62
C GLU A 268 18.64 12.61 28.07
N THR A 269 18.35 13.80 28.61
CA THR A 269 17.86 13.89 30.00
C THR A 269 16.45 13.34 30.15
N ALA A 270 15.62 13.39 29.09
CA ALA A 270 14.35 12.68 29.03
C ALA A 270 14.53 11.15 29.12
N GLY A 271 15.59 10.59 28.53
CA GLY A 271 15.95 9.18 28.67
C GLY A 271 16.26 8.78 30.12
N TYR A 272 17.04 9.59 30.84
CA TYR A 272 17.28 9.37 32.27
C TYR A 272 16.00 9.51 33.10
N PHE A 273 15.16 10.50 32.78
CA PHE A 273 13.86 10.69 33.42
C PHE A 273 12.93 9.49 33.23
N TRP A 274 12.88 8.92 32.02
CA TRP A 274 12.11 7.70 31.73
C TRP A 274 12.50 6.57 32.67
N LEU A 275 13.80 6.26 32.79
CA LEU A 275 14.27 5.14 33.61
C LEU A 275 14.07 5.39 35.11
N LEU A 276 14.51 6.55 35.60
CA LEU A 276 14.57 6.86 37.03
C LEU A 276 13.21 7.21 37.63
N HIS A 277 12.31 7.81 36.85
CA HIS A 277 11.06 8.36 37.38
C HIS A 277 9.81 7.71 36.81
N VAL A 278 9.76 7.42 35.52
CA VAL A 278 8.55 6.84 34.90
C VAL A 278 8.53 5.32 35.08
N TYR A 279 9.56 4.65 34.57
CA TYR A 279 9.67 3.19 34.55
C TYR A 279 9.71 2.61 35.98
N SER A 280 10.54 3.18 36.87
CA SER A 280 10.59 2.80 38.29
C SER A 280 9.22 2.85 38.99
N ARG A 281 8.44 3.93 38.79
CA ARG A 281 7.08 4.04 39.37
C ARG A 281 6.11 3.04 38.78
N TRP A 282 6.24 2.74 37.49
CA TRP A 282 5.44 1.73 36.82
C TRP A 282 5.71 0.32 37.35
N GLU A 283 6.98 -0.06 37.57
CA GLU A 283 7.32 -1.35 38.16
C GLU A 283 6.79 -1.49 39.58
N GLN A 284 6.94 -0.46 40.41
CA GLN A 284 6.35 -0.42 41.76
C GLN A 284 4.83 -0.56 41.73
N PHE A 285 4.17 0.10 40.78
CA PHE A 285 2.73 -0.01 40.57
C PHE A 285 2.31 -1.42 40.14
N LEU A 286 3.02 -2.04 39.20
CA LEU A 286 2.75 -3.42 38.78
C LEU A 286 2.93 -4.43 39.92
N ALA A 287 4.00 -4.27 40.72
CA ALA A 287 4.25 -5.10 41.90
C ALA A 287 3.16 -4.93 42.98
N ALA A 288 2.66 -3.70 43.18
CA ALA A 288 1.54 -3.46 44.09
C ALA A 288 0.23 -4.06 43.57
N CYS A 289 -0.01 -3.99 42.25
CA CYS A 289 -1.20 -4.52 41.61
C CYS A 289 -1.25 -6.05 41.63
N SER A 290 -0.10 -6.74 41.49
CA SER A 290 -0.05 -8.21 41.55
C SER A 290 -0.44 -8.77 42.91
N GLN A 291 -0.37 -7.96 43.97
CA GLN A 291 -0.77 -8.33 45.33
C GLN A 291 -2.21 -7.93 45.69
N ASN A 292 -2.93 -7.23 44.81
CA ASN A 292 -4.24 -6.63 45.11
C ASN A 292 -5.27 -6.84 43.98
N HIS A 293 -5.21 -8.00 43.32
CA HIS A 293 -6.15 -8.37 42.24
C HIS A 293 -7.62 -8.41 42.69
N ASP A 294 -7.85 -8.62 43.99
CA ASP A 294 -9.15 -8.72 44.64
C ASP A 294 -9.87 -7.38 44.82
N LYS A 295 -9.19 -6.24 44.59
CA LYS A 295 -9.72 -4.89 44.82
C LYS A 295 -10.01 -4.15 43.51
N PRO A 296 -11.28 -4.03 43.08
CA PRO A 296 -11.62 -3.45 41.77
C PRO A 296 -11.11 -2.03 41.55
N ALA A 297 -11.18 -1.17 42.57
CA ALA A 297 -10.77 0.24 42.49
C ALA A 297 -9.26 0.48 42.67
N PHE A 298 -8.48 -0.57 43.00
CA PHE A 298 -7.07 -0.39 43.40
C PHE A 298 -6.22 0.25 42.30
N VAL A 299 -6.43 -0.16 41.04
CA VAL A 299 -5.71 0.39 39.88
C VAL A 299 -5.97 1.90 39.78
N LYS A 300 -7.23 2.31 39.81
CA LYS A 300 -7.64 3.73 39.73
C LYS A 300 -7.06 4.61 40.83
N ASP A 301 -6.92 4.05 42.04
CA ASP A 301 -6.47 4.78 43.21
C ASP A 301 -4.93 4.87 43.30
N ARG A 302 -4.23 3.84 42.82
CA ARG A 302 -2.76 3.73 42.92
C ARG A 302 -2.02 4.05 41.63
N PHE A 303 -2.72 4.33 40.53
CA PHE A 303 -2.09 4.63 39.25
C PHE A 303 -1.18 5.88 39.34
N PRO A 304 0.13 5.75 39.04
CA PRO A 304 1.13 6.78 39.35
C PRO A 304 1.07 8.02 38.44
N PHE A 305 0.38 7.95 37.30
CA PHE A 305 0.34 9.03 36.30
C PHE A 305 -1.03 9.69 36.16
N LYS A 306 -1.89 9.56 37.19
CA LYS A 306 -3.29 10.03 37.14
C LYS A 306 -3.41 11.52 36.81
N GLU A 307 -2.55 12.35 37.39
CA GLU A 307 -2.56 13.80 37.18
C GLU A 307 -2.15 14.17 35.73
N PHE A 308 -1.18 13.45 35.16
CA PHE A 308 -0.76 13.64 33.77
C PHE A 308 -1.89 13.34 32.78
N PHE A 309 -2.67 12.28 33.01
CA PHE A 309 -3.78 11.89 32.13
C PHE A 309 -5.12 12.57 32.47
N SER A 310 -5.12 13.59 33.33
CA SER A 310 -6.33 14.32 33.71
C SER A 310 -6.98 15.09 32.55
N ASN A 311 -6.21 15.40 31.51
CA ASN A 311 -6.67 16.06 30.27
C ASN A 311 -7.26 15.08 29.23
N SER A 312 -7.40 13.79 29.57
CA SER A 312 -8.06 12.84 28.69
C SER A 312 -9.54 13.19 28.49
N PRO A 313 -10.10 12.98 27.28
CA PRO A 313 -11.48 13.38 26.96
C PRO A 313 -12.54 12.55 27.70
N GLN A 314 -12.18 11.35 28.14
CA GLN A 314 -13.03 10.47 28.92
C GLN A 314 -12.26 9.98 30.16
N PRO A 315 -12.95 9.70 31.28
CA PRO A 315 -12.29 9.18 32.47
C PRO A 315 -11.59 7.85 32.13
N VAL A 316 -10.27 7.82 32.28
CA VAL A 316 -9.42 6.65 31.98
C VAL A 316 -9.85 5.40 32.77
N PHE A 317 -10.27 5.59 34.01
CA PHE A 317 -10.59 4.51 34.95
C PHE A 317 -12.01 4.60 35.45
N THR A 318 -12.68 3.45 35.48
CA THR A 318 -14.05 3.31 35.97
C THR A 318 -14.07 3.04 37.48
N GLY A 319 -13.16 2.19 37.97
CA GLY A 319 -13.15 1.67 39.33
C GLY A 319 -14.05 0.44 39.53
N GLU A 320 -14.68 -0.04 38.46
CA GLU A 320 -15.66 -1.15 38.51
C GLU A 320 -15.00 -2.53 38.37
N SER A 321 -13.92 -2.62 37.59
CA SER A 321 -13.21 -3.87 37.31
C SER A 321 -11.72 -3.64 37.29
N PHE A 322 -11.00 -4.45 38.08
CA PHE A 322 -9.54 -4.44 38.14
C PHE A 322 -8.94 -4.71 36.75
N GLU A 323 -9.47 -5.68 36.00
CA GLU A 323 -8.94 -6.07 34.69
C GLU A 323 -9.11 -4.98 33.64
N LYS A 324 -10.29 -4.34 33.62
CA LYS A 324 -10.60 -3.23 32.71
C LYS A 324 -9.71 -2.03 32.98
N ASP A 325 -9.60 -1.64 34.25
CA ASP A 325 -8.76 -0.50 34.64
C ASP A 325 -7.27 -0.82 34.46
N MET A 326 -6.81 -2.05 34.74
CA MET A 326 -5.43 -2.48 34.49
C MET A 326 -5.08 -2.43 33.00
N ARG A 327 -6.03 -2.82 32.13
CA ARG A 327 -5.90 -2.70 30.68
C ARG A 327 -5.75 -1.23 30.25
N ALA A 328 -6.58 -0.33 30.79
CA ALA A 328 -6.46 1.10 30.55
C ALA A 328 -5.13 1.67 31.07
N ALA A 329 -4.66 1.24 32.25
CA ALA A 329 -3.38 1.65 32.82
C ALA A 329 -2.20 1.24 31.92
N LYS A 330 -2.24 0.02 31.36
CA LYS A 330 -1.26 -0.45 30.36
C LYS A 330 -1.31 0.39 29.08
N GLY A 331 -2.51 0.82 28.64
CA GLY A 331 -2.67 1.75 27.53
C GLY A 331 -2.02 3.11 27.78
N CYS A 332 -2.27 3.71 28.95
CA CYS A 332 -1.59 4.93 29.39
C CYS A 332 -0.06 4.76 29.42
N PHE A 333 0.43 3.65 29.96
CA PHE A 333 1.87 3.39 29.99
C PHE A 333 2.45 3.23 28.58
N ARG A 334 1.73 2.57 27.66
CA ARG A 334 2.11 2.46 26.24
C ARG A 334 2.18 3.82 25.55
N HIS A 335 1.27 4.73 25.84
CA HIS A 335 1.32 6.11 25.34
C HIS A 335 2.63 6.79 25.80
N LEU A 336 2.97 6.69 27.09
CA LEU A 336 4.24 7.22 27.61
C LEU A 336 5.45 6.53 26.96
N SER A 337 5.46 5.20 26.86
CA SER A 337 6.54 4.46 26.19
C SER A 337 6.75 4.92 24.75
N THR A 338 5.66 5.19 24.02
CA THR A 338 5.72 5.68 22.63
C THR A 338 6.30 7.09 22.59
N MET A 339 5.88 7.98 23.50
CA MET A 339 6.44 9.34 23.62
C MET A 339 7.96 9.32 23.84
N PHE A 340 8.45 8.52 24.81
CA PHE A 340 9.89 8.44 25.10
C PHE A 340 10.68 7.70 24.01
N GLN A 341 10.07 6.71 23.35
CA GLN A 341 10.67 6.08 22.17
C GLN A 341 10.85 7.10 21.03
N GLU A 342 9.84 7.94 20.78
CA GLU A 342 9.94 9.01 19.78
C GLU A 342 11.04 10.04 20.13
N LEU A 343 11.23 10.34 21.42
CA LEU A 343 12.31 11.22 21.88
C LEU A 343 13.69 10.61 21.66
N GLU A 344 13.87 9.31 21.91
CA GLU A 344 15.14 8.63 21.65
C GLU A 344 15.44 8.59 20.14
N GLU A 345 14.43 8.37 19.31
CA GLU A 345 14.53 8.47 17.84
C GLU A 345 14.89 9.90 17.40
N CYS A 346 14.41 10.93 18.12
CA CYS A 346 14.75 12.33 17.89
C CYS A 346 16.17 12.72 18.35
N ARG A 347 16.82 11.92 19.21
CA ARG A 347 18.13 12.23 19.80
C ARG A 347 19.21 12.50 18.75
N ALA A 348 19.19 11.75 17.65
CA ALA A 348 20.13 11.95 16.55
C ALA A 348 20.03 13.35 15.93
N PHE A 349 18.85 13.98 15.95
CA PHE A 349 18.65 15.32 15.40
C PHE A 349 19.24 16.43 16.28
N GLU A 350 19.44 16.17 17.58
CA GLU A 350 20.21 17.05 18.48
C GLU A 350 21.70 17.01 18.16
N LEU A 351 22.23 15.82 17.89
CA LEU A 351 23.65 15.57 17.66
C LEU A 351 24.09 16.03 16.26
N LEU A 352 23.26 15.76 15.24
CA LEU A 352 23.55 16.10 13.85
C LEU A 352 23.23 17.57 13.58
N LYS A 353 24.24 18.35 13.18
CA LYS A 353 24.11 19.79 12.94
C LYS A 353 23.59 20.14 11.56
N SER A 354 24.05 19.42 10.53
CA SER A 354 23.68 19.74 9.15
C SER A 354 22.34 19.12 8.78
N THR A 355 21.58 19.85 7.96
CA THR A 355 20.32 19.37 7.39
C THR A 355 20.52 18.11 6.54
N ALA A 356 21.66 18.02 5.83
CA ALA A 356 22.00 16.87 5.01
C ALA A 356 22.22 15.60 5.86
N ASP A 357 22.95 15.72 6.98
CA ASP A 357 23.20 14.58 7.87
C ASP A 357 21.91 14.11 8.54
N ARG A 358 21.05 15.04 8.97
CA ARG A 358 19.72 14.73 9.52
C ARG A 358 18.87 13.97 8.49
N ALA A 359 18.86 14.42 7.25
CA ALA A 359 18.15 13.73 6.17
C ALA A 359 18.72 12.33 5.90
N ASN A 360 20.05 12.18 5.93
CA ASN A 360 20.71 10.89 5.76
C ASN A 360 20.39 9.93 6.90
N TYR A 361 20.37 10.41 8.16
CA TYR A 361 19.93 9.61 9.31
C TYR A 361 18.49 9.14 9.14
N LEU A 362 17.60 10.03 8.70
CA LEU A 362 16.20 9.71 8.48
C LEU A 362 16.05 8.60 7.43
N MET A 363 16.76 8.72 6.31
CA MET A 363 16.75 7.75 5.22
C MET A 363 17.41 6.41 5.56
N THR A 364 18.42 6.38 6.43
CA THR A 364 19.21 5.15 6.69
C THR A 364 18.83 4.41 7.98
N LYS A 365 18.29 5.12 8.98
CA LYS A 365 17.98 4.57 10.29
C LYS A 365 16.51 4.70 10.67
N GLN A 366 15.92 5.87 10.47
CA GLN A 366 14.59 6.16 10.99
C GLN A 366 13.46 5.59 10.13
N ALA A 367 13.44 5.91 8.84
CA ALA A 367 12.36 5.50 7.95
C ALA A 367 12.27 3.97 7.86
N LYS A 368 11.06 3.42 7.94
CA LYS A 368 10.84 1.98 7.70
C LYS A 368 10.24 1.72 6.32
N ILE A 369 9.55 2.71 5.76
CA ILE A 369 9.01 2.67 4.41
C ILE A 369 9.57 3.88 3.66
N VAL A 370 10.36 3.60 2.62
CA VAL A 370 10.95 4.62 1.75
C VAL A 370 10.41 4.39 0.36
N ALA A 371 9.88 5.43 -0.29
CA ALA A 371 9.29 5.29 -1.60
C ALA A 371 9.77 6.37 -2.58
N MET A 372 9.93 5.99 -3.84
CA MET A 372 10.41 6.84 -4.92
C MET A 372 10.00 6.32 -6.29
N THR A 373 10.24 7.11 -7.34
CA THR A 373 10.07 6.62 -8.72
C THR A 373 11.28 5.80 -9.18
N CYS A 374 11.07 4.89 -10.15
CA CYS A 374 12.15 4.10 -10.75
C CYS A 374 13.25 4.98 -11.36
N THR A 375 12.88 6.10 -11.99
CA THR A 375 13.81 7.09 -12.53
C THR A 375 14.67 7.73 -11.43
N HIS A 376 14.07 8.09 -10.28
CA HIS A 376 14.83 8.64 -9.16
C HIS A 376 15.81 7.60 -8.59
N ALA A 377 15.37 6.35 -8.43
CA ALA A 377 16.22 5.24 -7.99
C ALA A 377 17.43 5.06 -8.92
N ALA A 378 17.21 5.12 -10.24
CA ALA A 378 18.27 5.03 -11.24
C ALA A 378 19.29 6.18 -11.13
N LEU A 379 18.80 7.42 -11.06
CA LEU A 379 19.65 8.63 -10.97
C LEU A 379 20.44 8.68 -9.65
N LYS A 380 19.87 8.19 -8.56
CA LYS A 380 20.43 8.32 -7.20
C LYS A 380 21.09 7.05 -6.66
N ARG A 381 21.23 5.99 -7.47
CA ARG A 381 21.89 4.73 -7.07
C ARG A 381 23.22 4.95 -6.36
N LYS A 382 24.11 5.77 -6.94
CA LYS A 382 25.44 6.03 -6.36
C LYS A 382 25.35 6.65 -4.97
N ASP A 383 24.46 7.62 -4.79
CA ASP A 383 24.25 8.32 -3.52
C ASP A 383 23.72 7.33 -2.46
N PHE A 384 22.76 6.47 -2.80
CA PHE A 384 22.25 5.43 -1.90
C PHE A 384 23.32 4.42 -1.45
N LEU A 385 24.24 4.05 -2.33
CA LEU A 385 25.37 3.18 -1.97
C LEU A 385 26.39 3.89 -1.09
N GLN A 386 26.62 5.18 -1.28
CA GLN A 386 27.57 5.96 -0.47
C GLN A 386 27.07 6.18 0.96
N VAL A 387 25.79 6.49 1.13
CA VAL A 387 25.17 6.69 2.45
C VAL A 387 24.88 5.38 3.19
N GLY A 388 25.10 4.22 2.56
CA GLY A 388 24.83 2.92 3.16
C GLY A 388 23.33 2.66 3.36
N PHE A 389 22.51 3.01 2.37
CA PHE A 389 21.08 2.69 2.37
C PHE A 389 20.86 1.17 2.44
N LYS A 390 19.88 0.74 3.24
CA LYS A 390 19.54 -0.67 3.46
C LYS A 390 18.04 -0.89 3.47
N TYR A 391 17.60 -2.00 2.90
CA TYR A 391 16.21 -2.45 2.85
C TYR A 391 16.13 -3.97 2.69
N ASP A 392 15.06 -4.56 3.20
CA ASP A 392 14.85 -6.00 3.23
C ASP A 392 13.75 -6.41 2.24
N ASN A 393 12.80 -5.51 1.96
CA ASN A 393 11.66 -5.77 1.09
C ASN A 393 11.61 -4.73 -0.04
N LEU A 394 11.34 -5.17 -1.27
CA LEU A 394 11.11 -4.31 -2.43
C LEU A 394 9.68 -4.53 -2.95
N LEU A 395 8.89 -3.47 -3.02
CA LEU A 395 7.58 -3.46 -3.65
C LEU A 395 7.58 -2.53 -4.86
N MET A 396 7.12 -3.01 -6.00
CA MET A 396 6.99 -2.24 -7.24
C MET A 396 5.53 -2.20 -7.70
N GLU A 397 4.97 -1.00 -7.81
CA GLU A 397 3.69 -0.78 -8.47
C GLU A 397 3.90 -0.26 -9.90
N GLU A 398 2.94 -0.50 -10.79
CA GLU A 398 3.05 -0.21 -12.23
C GLU A 398 4.23 -0.93 -12.91
N SER A 399 4.66 -2.08 -12.35
CA SER A 399 5.88 -2.78 -12.79
C SER A 399 5.88 -3.18 -14.27
N ALA A 400 4.71 -3.35 -14.88
CA ALA A 400 4.59 -3.62 -16.31
C ALA A 400 4.98 -2.42 -17.21
N GLN A 401 4.92 -1.19 -16.68
CA GLN A 401 5.29 0.07 -17.37
C GLN A 401 6.73 0.50 -17.09
N ILE A 402 7.47 -0.20 -16.24
CA ILE A 402 8.86 0.11 -15.92
C ILE A 402 9.79 -0.66 -16.87
N LEU A 403 10.80 0.02 -17.43
CA LEU A 403 11.81 -0.63 -18.27
C LEU A 403 12.53 -1.75 -17.49
N GLU A 404 12.97 -2.79 -18.19
CA GLU A 404 13.63 -3.94 -17.55
C GLU A 404 14.83 -3.52 -16.68
N ILE A 405 15.71 -2.65 -17.20
CA ILE A 405 16.87 -2.16 -16.44
C ILE A 405 16.47 -1.28 -15.24
N GLU A 406 15.41 -0.50 -15.37
CA GLU A 406 14.89 0.34 -14.28
C GLU A 406 14.15 -0.46 -13.22
N THR A 407 13.71 -1.68 -13.55
CA THR A 407 13.21 -2.66 -12.57
C THR A 407 14.36 -3.33 -11.82
N PHE A 408 15.50 -3.54 -12.50
CA PHE A 408 16.67 -4.19 -11.90
C PHE A 408 17.46 -3.29 -10.95
N ILE A 409 17.65 -2.00 -11.30
CA ILE A 409 18.44 -1.06 -10.48
C ILE A 409 17.95 -0.99 -9.01
N PRO A 410 16.64 -0.90 -8.72
CA PRO A 410 16.14 -0.87 -7.35
C PRO A 410 16.40 -2.14 -6.53
N MET A 411 16.81 -3.25 -7.14
CA MET A 411 17.24 -4.46 -6.41
C MET A 411 18.67 -4.32 -5.86
N LEU A 412 19.41 -3.29 -6.31
CA LEU A 412 20.83 -3.07 -6.06
C LEU A 412 21.14 -1.66 -5.51
N LEU A 413 20.20 -1.06 -4.76
CA LEU A 413 20.41 0.26 -4.11
C LEU A 413 21.12 0.16 -2.76
N GLN A 414 21.47 -1.04 -2.33
CA GLN A 414 22.20 -1.28 -1.09
C GLN A 414 23.51 -2.01 -1.37
N ARG A 415 24.52 -1.70 -0.55
CA ARG A 415 25.75 -2.48 -0.53
C ARG A 415 25.48 -3.83 0.10
N GLN A 416 26.18 -4.83 -0.42
CA GLN A 416 26.05 -6.19 0.06
C GLN A 416 27.08 -6.39 1.16
N GLU A 417 26.61 -6.77 2.33
CA GLU A 417 27.44 -7.07 3.50
C GLU A 417 27.60 -8.58 3.58
N ASP A 418 28.81 -9.04 3.93
CA ASP A 418 29.12 -10.46 4.17
C ASP A 418 28.91 -11.40 2.96
N GLY A 419 28.86 -10.87 1.74
CA GLY A 419 28.76 -11.64 0.50
C GLY A 419 27.36 -12.13 0.13
N TYR A 420 26.32 -11.76 0.90
CA TYR A 420 24.93 -12.16 0.64
C TYR A 420 24.04 -10.95 0.37
N ALA A 421 23.00 -11.19 -0.43
CA ALA A 421 21.98 -10.17 -0.69
C ALA A 421 21.03 -10.02 0.51
N ARG A 422 20.90 -8.81 1.06
CA ARG A 422 19.97 -8.53 2.18
C ARG A 422 18.49 -8.67 1.78
N LEU A 423 18.18 -8.55 0.49
CA LEU A 423 16.81 -8.56 -0.02
C LEU A 423 16.10 -9.90 0.24
N LYS A 424 15.03 -9.85 1.02
CA LYS A 424 14.21 -11.00 1.42
C LYS A 424 12.97 -11.18 0.54
N ARG A 425 12.43 -10.08 0.02
CA ARG A 425 11.16 -10.06 -0.74
C ARG A 425 11.24 -9.14 -1.95
N CYS A 426 10.72 -9.61 -3.07
CA CYS A 426 10.46 -8.80 -4.26
C CYS A 426 9.00 -8.96 -4.66
N ILE A 427 8.19 -7.91 -4.49
CA ILE A 427 6.77 -7.87 -4.82
C ILE A 427 6.60 -7.00 -6.06
N LEU A 428 6.22 -7.60 -7.20
CA LEU A 428 5.96 -6.90 -8.45
C LEU A 428 4.46 -6.90 -8.73
N ILE A 429 3.85 -5.70 -8.75
CA ILE A 429 2.42 -5.50 -9.01
C ILE A 429 2.30 -4.71 -10.32
N GLY A 430 1.57 -5.25 -11.29
CA GLY A 430 1.52 -4.68 -12.63
C GLY A 430 0.38 -5.23 -13.47
N ASP A 431 0.28 -4.77 -14.72
CA ASP A 431 -0.65 -5.30 -15.70
C ASP A 431 0.02 -5.35 -17.08
N HIS A 432 0.39 -6.55 -17.51
CA HIS A 432 1.07 -6.78 -18.79
C HIS A 432 0.10 -6.79 -19.99
N HIS A 433 -1.21 -6.63 -19.75
CA HIS A 433 -2.21 -6.42 -20.80
C HIS A 433 -2.50 -4.93 -21.07
N GLN A 434 -1.99 -4.03 -20.22
CA GLN A 434 -2.02 -2.58 -20.44
C GLN A 434 -0.77 -2.07 -21.19
N LEU A 435 -0.57 -0.75 -21.22
CA LEU A 435 0.52 -0.12 -21.95
C LEU A 435 1.91 -0.57 -21.42
N PRO A 436 2.86 -0.88 -22.32
CA PRO A 436 4.25 -1.14 -21.96
C PRO A 436 5.01 0.17 -21.63
N PRO A 437 6.27 0.10 -21.16
CA PRO A 437 7.14 1.27 -21.04
C PRO A 437 7.28 2.00 -22.39
N VAL A 438 7.29 3.33 -22.34
CA VAL A 438 7.37 4.18 -23.55
C VAL A 438 8.79 4.22 -24.10
N VAL A 439 8.99 3.69 -25.31
CA VAL A 439 10.25 3.79 -26.06
C VAL A 439 10.14 4.87 -27.14
N LYS A 440 10.86 5.97 -26.97
CA LYS A 440 10.77 7.14 -27.88
C LYS A 440 11.04 6.82 -29.34
N ASN A 441 12.02 5.96 -29.61
CA ASN A 441 12.34 5.53 -30.96
C ASN A 441 11.79 4.13 -31.21
N MET A 442 10.74 4.07 -32.03
CA MET A 442 10.04 2.85 -32.40
C MET A 442 10.95 1.79 -33.04
N ALA A 443 12.13 2.15 -33.56
CA ALA A 443 13.09 1.18 -34.06
C ALA A 443 13.61 0.25 -32.94
N PHE A 444 13.95 0.79 -31.76
CA PHE A 444 14.39 -0.05 -30.63
C PHE A 444 13.27 -0.93 -30.09
N GLN A 445 12.03 -0.44 -30.14
CA GLN A 445 10.87 -1.26 -29.82
C GLN A 445 10.71 -2.42 -30.81
N LYS A 446 10.68 -2.12 -32.12
CA LYS A 446 10.42 -3.12 -33.17
C LYS A 446 11.54 -4.16 -33.31
N TYR A 447 12.80 -3.75 -33.23
CA TYR A 447 13.94 -4.64 -33.50
C TYR A 447 14.55 -5.28 -32.25
N SER A 448 14.47 -4.61 -31.08
CA SER A 448 15.13 -5.07 -29.85
C SER A 448 14.16 -5.38 -28.71
N HIS A 449 12.85 -5.17 -28.90
CA HIS A 449 11.83 -5.33 -27.86
C HIS A 449 12.16 -4.57 -26.57
N MET A 450 12.70 -3.36 -26.71
CA MET A 450 13.13 -2.53 -25.57
C MET A 450 11.96 -2.09 -24.66
N ASP A 451 10.73 -2.17 -25.16
CA ASP A 451 9.48 -1.97 -24.42
C ASP A 451 9.06 -3.19 -23.60
N GLN A 452 9.83 -4.27 -23.60
CA GLN A 452 9.59 -5.36 -22.67
C GLN A 452 10.04 -4.96 -21.26
N SER A 453 9.08 -4.88 -20.33
CA SER A 453 9.38 -4.78 -18.90
C SER A 453 9.82 -6.13 -18.32
N LEU A 454 10.56 -6.08 -17.21
CA LEU A 454 10.96 -7.29 -16.47
C LEU A 454 9.71 -8.10 -16.05
N PHE A 455 8.65 -7.41 -15.64
CA PHE A 455 7.37 -8.01 -15.29
C PHE A 455 6.77 -8.81 -16.45
N THR A 456 6.69 -8.22 -17.64
CA THR A 456 6.16 -8.90 -18.83
C THR A 456 7.05 -10.05 -19.26
N ARG A 457 8.39 -9.92 -19.16
CA ARG A 457 9.32 -11.02 -19.42
C ARG A 457 9.10 -12.18 -18.46
N PHE A 458 8.94 -11.88 -17.17
CA PHE A 458 8.68 -12.86 -16.11
C PHE A 458 7.39 -13.66 -16.34
N VAL A 459 6.30 -12.98 -16.72
CA VAL A 459 5.06 -13.66 -17.14
C VAL A 459 5.30 -14.59 -18.32
N ARG A 460 6.02 -14.12 -19.37
CA ARG A 460 6.33 -14.94 -20.56
C ARG A 460 7.20 -16.15 -20.26
N LEU A 461 8.07 -16.06 -19.25
CA LEU A 461 8.94 -17.15 -18.80
C LEU A 461 8.21 -18.17 -17.91
N GLY A 462 6.91 -17.97 -17.66
CA GLY A 462 6.09 -18.93 -16.91
C GLY A 462 6.16 -18.77 -15.40
N ILE A 463 6.70 -17.65 -14.89
CA ILE A 463 6.75 -17.38 -13.45
C ILE A 463 5.32 -17.31 -12.90
N PRO A 464 5.03 -18.02 -11.80
CA PRO A 464 3.70 -17.99 -11.21
C PRO A 464 3.29 -16.58 -10.77
N TYR A 465 2.06 -16.19 -11.11
CA TYR A 465 1.51 -14.90 -10.70
C TYR A 465 0.06 -15.05 -10.23
N ILE A 466 -0.38 -14.08 -9.43
CA ILE A 466 -1.74 -14.01 -8.89
C ILE A 466 -2.50 -12.94 -9.68
N GLU A 467 -3.56 -13.33 -10.38
CA GLU A 467 -4.39 -12.42 -11.19
C GLU A 467 -5.63 -11.96 -10.41
N LEU A 468 -5.68 -10.69 -10.03
CA LEU A 468 -6.84 -10.13 -9.31
C LEU A 468 -8.08 -10.16 -10.21
N ASN A 469 -9.22 -10.61 -9.68
CA ASN A 469 -10.35 -11.06 -10.50
C ASN A 469 -11.68 -10.30 -10.27
N ALA A 470 -11.68 -9.21 -9.50
CA ALA A 470 -12.90 -8.42 -9.27
C ALA A 470 -12.62 -6.92 -9.34
N GLN A 471 -13.23 -6.24 -10.31
CA GLN A 471 -13.10 -4.79 -10.49
C GLN A 471 -14.14 -4.02 -9.68
N GLY A 472 -13.73 -2.86 -9.14
CA GLY A 472 -14.51 -2.02 -8.25
C GLY A 472 -14.81 -0.61 -8.77
N ARG A 473 -14.47 -0.30 -10.02
CA ARG A 473 -14.43 1.10 -10.51
C ARG A 473 -15.49 1.41 -11.56
N ALA A 474 -15.73 0.50 -12.49
CA ALA A 474 -16.57 0.72 -13.65
C ALA A 474 -17.90 -0.03 -13.52
N ARG A 475 -18.91 0.37 -14.29
CA ARG A 475 -20.14 -0.40 -14.42
C ARG A 475 -19.86 -1.76 -15.08
N PRO A 476 -20.60 -2.83 -14.74
CA PRO A 476 -20.40 -4.14 -15.37
C PRO A 476 -20.50 -4.10 -16.91
N ASN A 477 -21.40 -3.29 -17.48
CA ASN A 477 -21.53 -3.17 -18.93
C ASN A 477 -20.31 -2.52 -19.60
N ILE A 478 -19.69 -1.53 -18.94
CA ILE A 478 -18.44 -0.93 -19.42
C ILE A 478 -17.28 -1.91 -19.22
N ALA A 479 -17.27 -2.67 -18.13
CA ALA A 479 -16.25 -3.68 -17.86
C ALA A 479 -16.20 -4.77 -18.93
N LYS A 480 -17.33 -5.13 -19.54
CA LYS A 480 -17.40 -6.07 -20.68
C LYS A 480 -16.55 -5.64 -21.89
N LEU A 481 -16.24 -4.35 -22.03
CA LEU A 481 -15.39 -3.87 -23.13
C LEU A 481 -13.94 -4.32 -23.01
N TYR A 482 -13.47 -4.67 -21.81
CA TYR A 482 -12.07 -5.04 -21.56
C TYR A 482 -11.89 -6.35 -20.79
N ASN A 483 -12.91 -6.86 -20.09
CA ASN A 483 -12.75 -8.05 -19.24
C ASN A 483 -12.41 -9.33 -20.00
N TRP A 484 -12.80 -9.44 -21.27
CA TRP A 484 -12.47 -10.57 -22.16
C TRP A 484 -10.95 -10.76 -22.34
N ARG A 485 -10.15 -9.74 -22.04
CA ARG A 485 -8.69 -9.80 -22.10
C ARG A 485 -8.07 -10.52 -20.91
N TYR A 486 -8.80 -10.61 -19.81
CA TYR A 486 -8.34 -11.12 -18.52
C TYR A 486 -9.02 -12.44 -18.18
N ARG A 487 -8.43 -13.17 -17.23
CA ARG A 487 -8.99 -14.43 -16.75
C ARG A 487 -10.03 -14.16 -15.66
N ASP A 488 -11.26 -14.59 -15.89
CA ASP A 488 -12.32 -14.59 -14.89
C ASP A 488 -12.53 -13.23 -14.20
N LEU A 489 -12.29 -12.12 -14.92
CA LEU A 489 -12.47 -10.77 -14.39
C LEU A 489 -13.96 -10.42 -14.26
N GLY A 490 -14.45 -10.48 -13.03
CA GLY A 490 -15.79 -10.06 -12.62
C GLY A 490 -15.80 -8.69 -11.94
N ASP A 491 -16.86 -8.44 -11.16
CA ASP A 491 -17.11 -7.19 -10.45
C ASP A 491 -17.25 -7.45 -8.95
N LEU A 492 -16.84 -6.48 -8.13
CA LEU A 492 -17.08 -6.51 -6.69
C LEU A 492 -18.58 -6.37 -6.37
N PRO A 493 -19.07 -6.92 -5.24
CA PRO A 493 -20.50 -6.90 -4.89
C PRO A 493 -21.14 -5.51 -4.93
N TYR A 494 -20.47 -4.50 -4.36
CA TYR A 494 -21.01 -3.13 -4.34
C TYR A 494 -21.18 -2.53 -5.74
N VAL A 495 -20.38 -2.94 -6.73
CA VAL A 495 -20.55 -2.50 -8.14
C VAL A 495 -21.85 -3.04 -8.72
N ARG A 496 -22.30 -4.21 -8.25
CA ARG A 496 -23.53 -4.87 -8.68
C ARG A 496 -24.75 -4.42 -7.88
N GLU A 497 -24.56 -3.97 -6.65
CA GLU A 497 -25.65 -3.67 -5.73
C GLU A 497 -25.94 -2.17 -5.61
N GLU A 498 -24.92 -1.31 -5.64
CA GLU A 498 -25.12 0.12 -5.41
C GLU A 498 -25.79 0.82 -6.58
N ALA A 499 -26.82 1.61 -6.27
CA ALA A 499 -27.60 2.35 -7.26
C ALA A 499 -26.76 3.30 -8.13
N ILE A 500 -25.58 3.75 -7.67
CA ILE A 500 -24.71 4.64 -8.46
C ILE A 500 -24.24 4.00 -9.77
N PHE A 501 -24.08 2.67 -9.81
CA PHE A 501 -23.67 1.92 -11.01
C PHE A 501 -24.84 1.56 -11.93
N HIS A 502 -26.09 1.76 -11.49
CA HIS A 502 -27.31 1.45 -12.25
C HIS A 502 -28.07 2.68 -12.75
N LYS A 503 -27.75 3.88 -12.23
CA LYS A 503 -28.36 5.14 -12.69
C LYS A 503 -27.95 5.44 -14.12
N ALA A 504 -28.89 5.71 -15.03
CA ALA A 504 -28.56 6.10 -16.40
C ALA A 504 -27.76 7.42 -16.46
N ASN A 505 -27.04 7.62 -17.56
CA ASN A 505 -26.41 8.90 -17.86
C ASN A 505 -27.51 9.87 -18.37
N ALA A 506 -27.86 10.89 -17.58
CA ALA A 506 -28.89 11.87 -17.96
C ALA A 506 -28.59 12.49 -19.35
N GLY A 507 -29.60 12.54 -20.21
CA GLY A 507 -29.46 13.02 -21.60
C GLY A 507 -28.99 11.96 -22.61
N PHE A 508 -28.65 10.75 -22.17
CA PHE A 508 -28.17 9.67 -23.05
C PHE A 508 -28.99 8.40 -22.87
N SER A 509 -29.32 7.74 -23.98
CA SER A 509 -30.08 6.47 -23.97
C SER A 509 -29.23 5.27 -23.58
N TYR A 510 -27.90 5.36 -23.73
CA TYR A 510 -26.97 4.27 -23.50
C TYR A 510 -25.84 4.70 -22.56
N GLU A 511 -25.27 3.72 -21.84
CA GLU A 511 -24.16 3.96 -20.91
C GLU A 511 -22.83 4.22 -21.64
N TYR A 512 -22.66 3.61 -22.80
CA TYR A 512 -21.56 3.85 -23.74
C TYR A 512 -22.08 3.67 -25.18
N GLN A 513 -21.49 4.40 -26.12
CA GLN A 513 -21.82 4.31 -27.55
C GLN A 513 -20.54 4.47 -28.36
N LEU A 514 -20.45 3.72 -29.46
CA LEU A 514 -19.49 4.01 -30.53
C LEU A 514 -20.24 4.83 -31.58
N ILE A 515 -19.73 6.02 -31.89
CA ILE A 515 -20.35 6.94 -32.84
C ILE A 515 -19.49 6.98 -34.09
N ASP A 516 -20.08 6.62 -35.22
CA ASP A 516 -19.46 6.80 -36.53
C ASP A 516 -19.49 8.29 -36.91
N VAL A 517 -18.35 8.83 -37.29
CA VAL A 517 -18.20 10.24 -37.68
C VAL A 517 -17.74 10.29 -39.13
N PRO A 518 -18.65 10.60 -40.08
CA PRO A 518 -18.30 10.67 -41.49
C PRO A 518 -17.43 11.90 -41.79
N ASP A 519 -16.94 11.99 -43.02
CA ASP A 519 -16.16 13.14 -43.49
C ASP A 519 -16.88 14.46 -43.23
N TYR A 520 -16.17 15.39 -42.60
CA TYR A 520 -16.64 16.73 -42.30
C TYR A 520 -15.99 17.71 -43.28
N ASN A 521 -16.81 18.50 -44.00
CA ASN A 521 -16.36 19.35 -45.10
C ASN A 521 -15.52 18.59 -46.16
N GLY A 522 -15.90 17.34 -46.43
CA GLY A 522 -15.23 16.46 -47.39
C GLY A 522 -13.86 15.95 -46.95
N LYS A 523 -13.56 15.99 -45.64
CA LYS A 523 -12.30 15.51 -45.06
C LYS A 523 -12.54 14.67 -43.79
N GLY A 524 -11.83 13.55 -43.70
CA GLY A 524 -11.72 12.75 -42.48
C GLY A 524 -10.43 13.06 -41.72
N GLU A 525 -9.58 12.05 -41.54
CA GLU A 525 -8.24 12.22 -40.94
C GLU A 525 -7.36 13.13 -41.79
N SER A 526 -6.64 14.03 -41.12
CA SER A 526 -5.69 14.98 -41.71
C SER A 526 -4.41 15.05 -40.88
N ALA A 527 -3.31 15.48 -41.52
CA ALA A 527 -2.02 15.65 -40.87
C ALA A 527 -1.38 16.98 -41.33
N PRO A 528 -1.64 18.11 -40.64
CA PRO A 528 -1.09 19.42 -40.99
C PRO A 528 0.45 19.48 -40.96
N SER A 529 1.07 18.62 -40.15
CA SER A 529 2.50 18.35 -40.18
C SER A 529 2.74 16.83 -40.09
N PRO A 530 3.90 16.32 -40.53
CA PRO A 530 4.17 14.88 -40.51
C PRO A 530 3.94 14.28 -39.11
N TRP A 531 3.19 13.17 -39.05
CA TRP A 531 2.84 12.43 -37.82
C TRP A 531 1.93 13.17 -36.83
N PHE A 532 1.40 14.33 -37.23
CA PHE A 532 0.50 15.16 -36.41
C PHE A 532 -0.96 14.92 -36.81
N TYR A 533 -1.46 13.71 -36.56
CA TYR A 533 -2.80 13.28 -36.96
C TYR A 533 -3.91 13.98 -36.18
N GLN A 534 -4.94 14.40 -36.91
CA GLN A 534 -6.11 15.14 -36.45
C GLN A 534 -7.35 14.81 -37.27
N ASN A 535 -8.54 14.93 -36.66
CA ASN A 535 -9.84 14.84 -37.33
C ASN A 535 -10.74 15.98 -36.82
N GLU A 536 -11.04 16.94 -37.69
CA GLU A 536 -11.84 18.13 -37.36
C GLU A 536 -13.29 17.79 -37.05
N GLY A 537 -13.90 16.88 -37.83
CA GLY A 537 -15.27 16.42 -37.60
C GLY A 537 -15.44 15.78 -36.23
N GLU A 538 -14.53 14.88 -35.86
CA GLU A 538 -14.52 14.25 -34.53
C GLU A 538 -14.33 15.28 -33.41
N ALA A 539 -13.42 16.25 -33.58
CA ALA A 539 -13.13 17.26 -32.56
C ALA A 539 -14.36 18.16 -32.30
N GLU A 540 -14.99 18.68 -33.37
CA GLU A 540 -16.20 19.51 -33.27
C GLU A 540 -17.39 18.73 -32.70
N TYR A 541 -17.60 17.48 -33.13
CA TYR A 541 -18.66 16.62 -32.59
C TYR A 541 -18.47 16.37 -31.09
N LEU A 542 -17.25 15.98 -30.69
CA LEU A 542 -16.94 15.65 -29.30
C LEU A 542 -17.09 16.88 -28.38
N VAL A 543 -16.65 18.06 -28.81
CA VAL A 543 -16.83 19.30 -28.04
C VAL A 543 -18.30 19.68 -27.95
N SER A 544 -19.08 19.45 -29.01
CA SER A 544 -20.54 19.68 -28.99
C SER A 544 -21.24 18.76 -27.98
N VAL A 545 -20.86 17.49 -27.90
CA VAL A 545 -21.36 16.55 -26.87
C VAL A 545 -20.95 17.02 -25.47
N TYR A 546 -19.71 17.47 -25.28
CA TYR A 546 -19.27 18.04 -24.01
C TYR A 546 -20.13 19.25 -23.60
N MET A 547 -20.36 20.19 -24.52
CA MET A 547 -21.21 21.36 -24.27
C MET A 547 -22.64 20.94 -23.90
N TYR A 548 -23.21 19.96 -24.61
CA TYR A 548 -24.52 19.39 -24.29
C TYR A 548 -24.57 18.84 -22.85
N MET A 549 -23.55 18.09 -22.42
CA MET A 549 -23.46 17.60 -21.04
C MET A 549 -23.42 18.74 -20.02
N ILE A 550 -22.62 19.79 -20.26
CA ILE A 550 -22.55 20.94 -19.34
C ILE A 550 -23.89 21.68 -19.26
N LEU A 551 -24.58 21.86 -20.40
CA LEU A 551 -25.90 22.50 -20.45
C LEU A 551 -26.99 21.69 -19.71
N LEU A 552 -26.86 20.37 -19.63
CA LEU A 552 -27.69 19.51 -18.79
C LEU A 552 -27.35 19.58 -17.29
N GLY A 553 -26.25 20.24 -16.92
CA GLY A 553 -25.81 20.38 -15.53
C GLY A 553 -24.78 19.35 -15.07
N TYR A 554 -24.10 18.64 -15.98
CA TYR A 554 -22.99 17.77 -15.58
C TYR A 554 -21.84 18.60 -14.99
N PRO A 555 -21.21 18.16 -13.89
CA PRO A 555 -20.02 18.80 -13.37
C PRO A 555 -18.85 18.63 -14.36
N ALA A 556 -18.30 19.74 -14.87
CA ALA A 556 -17.13 19.74 -15.76
C ALA A 556 -15.92 18.98 -15.15
N SER A 557 -15.78 19.02 -13.82
CA SER A 557 -14.75 18.29 -13.08
C SER A 557 -14.82 16.77 -13.23
N LYS A 558 -16.01 16.22 -13.57
CA LYS A 558 -16.26 14.78 -13.74
C LYS A 558 -16.12 14.30 -15.19
N ILE A 559 -15.87 15.21 -16.14
CA ILE A 559 -15.73 14.86 -17.57
C ILE A 559 -14.28 15.03 -18.01
N SER A 560 -13.72 13.99 -18.61
CA SER A 560 -12.39 14.03 -19.22
C SER A 560 -12.47 13.56 -20.67
N ILE A 561 -11.68 14.20 -21.53
CA ILE A 561 -11.60 13.88 -22.96
C ILE A 561 -10.25 13.24 -23.25
N LEU A 562 -10.29 12.09 -23.93
CA LEU A 562 -9.13 11.29 -24.27
C LEU A 562 -9.03 11.14 -25.79
N THR A 563 -7.81 11.08 -26.30
CA THR A 563 -7.52 10.80 -27.71
C THR A 563 -6.16 10.10 -27.85
N THR A 564 -6.03 9.30 -28.90
CA THR A 564 -4.85 8.49 -29.25
C THR A 564 -3.76 9.27 -29.98
N TYR A 565 -3.97 10.55 -30.31
CA TYR A 565 -2.99 11.38 -31.00
C TYR A 565 -2.80 12.74 -30.32
N ASN A 566 -1.54 13.15 -30.15
CA ASN A 566 -1.23 14.45 -29.56
C ASN A 566 -1.67 15.60 -30.47
N GLY A 567 -1.66 15.40 -31.80
CA GLY A 567 -2.24 16.33 -32.76
C GLY A 567 -3.71 16.58 -32.45
N GLN A 568 -4.50 15.51 -32.35
CA GLN A 568 -5.93 15.59 -32.05
C GLN A 568 -6.21 16.23 -30.68
N LYS A 569 -5.38 15.97 -29.67
CA LYS A 569 -5.51 16.64 -28.35
C LYS A 569 -5.41 18.15 -28.48
N LEU A 570 -4.44 18.64 -29.25
CA LEU A 570 -4.25 20.07 -29.45
C LEU A 570 -5.41 20.69 -30.24
N LEU A 571 -5.94 19.98 -31.24
CA LEU A 571 -7.13 20.41 -31.97
C LEU A 571 -8.35 20.50 -31.05
N ILE A 572 -8.64 19.47 -30.26
CA ILE A 572 -9.76 19.48 -29.30
C ILE A 572 -9.64 20.67 -28.34
N ARG A 573 -8.44 20.97 -27.83
CA ARG A 573 -8.23 22.13 -26.95
C ARG A 573 -8.53 23.45 -27.65
N ASP A 574 -8.11 23.60 -28.90
CA ASP A 574 -8.40 24.78 -29.72
C ASP A 574 -9.92 24.93 -29.96
N VAL A 575 -10.60 23.84 -30.32
CA VAL A 575 -12.07 23.83 -30.50
C VAL A 575 -12.79 24.18 -29.19
N VAL A 576 -12.42 23.57 -28.06
CA VAL A 576 -12.96 23.94 -26.73
C VAL A 576 -12.74 25.43 -26.45
N SER A 577 -11.54 25.95 -26.69
CA SER A 577 -11.23 27.36 -26.42
C SER A 577 -12.07 28.30 -27.28
N ARG A 578 -12.32 27.97 -28.55
CA ARG A 578 -13.11 28.81 -29.46
C ARG A 578 -14.61 28.70 -29.20
N ARG A 579 -15.12 27.49 -28.98
CA ARG A 579 -16.56 27.21 -28.84
C ARG A 579 -17.07 27.45 -27.42
N CYS A 580 -16.41 26.89 -26.40
CA CYS A 580 -16.88 26.95 -25.02
C CYS A 580 -16.71 28.35 -24.40
N THR A 581 -15.58 29.02 -24.64
CA THR A 581 -15.31 30.36 -24.08
C THR A 581 -16.32 31.38 -24.58
N ALA A 582 -16.71 31.31 -25.86
CA ALA A 582 -17.73 32.18 -26.43
C ALA A 582 -19.11 32.01 -25.76
N CYS A 583 -19.37 30.85 -25.16
CA CYS A 583 -20.63 30.52 -24.50
C CYS A 583 -20.55 30.53 -22.96
N GLY A 584 -19.43 30.97 -22.37
CA GLY A 584 -19.23 30.96 -20.92
C GLY A 584 -19.16 29.56 -20.29
N ILE A 585 -18.91 28.52 -21.10
CA ILE A 585 -18.83 27.13 -20.65
C ILE A 585 -17.41 26.84 -20.13
N PRO A 586 -17.24 26.28 -18.92
CA PRO A 586 -15.92 25.95 -18.39
C PRO A 586 -15.25 24.85 -19.23
N PRO A 587 -13.91 24.84 -19.35
CA PRO A 587 -13.19 23.76 -20.02
C PRO A 587 -13.31 22.45 -19.23
N PRO A 588 -13.18 21.29 -19.90
CA PRO A 588 -13.20 19.98 -19.25
C PRO A 588 -12.03 19.84 -18.26
N SER A 589 -12.19 18.98 -17.25
CA SER A 589 -11.18 18.80 -16.20
C SER A 589 -9.82 18.35 -16.74
N LYS A 590 -9.82 17.59 -17.84
CA LYS A 590 -8.62 17.13 -18.51
C LYS A 590 -8.89 16.85 -20.00
N ALA A 591 -8.05 17.39 -20.87
CA ALA A 591 -7.86 16.93 -22.24
C ALA A 591 -6.46 16.33 -22.35
N SER A 592 -6.36 14.99 -22.34
CA SER A 592 -5.10 14.23 -22.23
C SER A 592 -4.86 13.34 -23.44
N TYR A 593 -3.58 13.16 -23.75
CA TYR A 593 -3.07 12.26 -24.78
C TYR A 593 -2.62 11.00 -24.06
N HIS A 594 -3.11 9.83 -24.51
CA HIS A 594 -2.55 8.54 -24.11
C HIS A 594 -1.52 8.15 -25.16
N SER A 595 -0.24 8.23 -24.81
CA SER A 595 0.85 7.52 -25.50
C SER A 595 0.97 6.12 -24.95
#